data_AF-A0A7S3KNR1-F1
#
_entry.id   AF-A0A7S3KNR1-F1
#
_cell.length_a   1.000
_cell.length_b   1.000
_cell.length_c   1.000
_cell.angle_alpha   90.00
_cell.angle_beta   90.00
_cell.angle_gamma   90.00
#
_symmetry.space_group_name_H-M   'P 1'
#
loop_
_entity.id
_entity.type
_entity.pdbx_description
1 polymer ?
#
loop_
_entity_poly.entity_id
_entity_poly.type
_entity_poly.pdbx_seq_one_letter_code
_entity_poly.pdbx_strand_id
1 'polypeptide(L)'
;MRYTVDIGGTIVEEDTVVATGWEEDIYYRHKLKGIYQVQANQKFEIIVWIAKSLTNNDYVSTYSGNNGYNYADVENEHMGLFKIEQASKSDNGTSVYGGHFPEIFYYLG
;
A
#
# COMPACT_ATOMS: atom_id res chain seq x y z
N MET A 1 -10.36 8.30 0.37
CA MET A 1 -9.36 7.34 0.89
C MET A 1 -8.87 7.82 2.25
N ARG A 2 -8.76 6.94 3.24
CA ARG A 2 -8.01 7.19 4.48
C ARG A 2 -6.80 6.26 4.51
N TYR A 3 -5.67 6.71 5.02
CA TYR A 3 -4.52 5.83 5.18
C TYR A 3 -3.74 6.09 6.47
N THR A 4 -3.02 5.06 6.90
CA THR A 4 -2.09 5.10 8.02
C THR A 4 -0.78 4.43 7.57
N VAL A 5 0.35 5.02 7.95
CA VAL A 5 1.69 4.48 7.70
C VAL A 5 2.36 4.13 9.03
N ASP A 6 2.74 2.87 9.18
CA ASP A 6 3.41 2.32 10.35
C ASP A 6 4.84 1.87 9.97
N ILE A 7 5.84 2.37 10.69
CA ILE A 7 7.24 1.94 10.58
C ILE A 7 7.67 1.36 11.93
N GLY A 8 7.97 0.06 11.95
CA GLY A 8 8.47 -0.63 13.13
C GLY A 8 7.52 -0.61 14.34
N GLY A 9 6.20 -0.49 14.12
CA GLY A 9 5.18 -0.39 15.18
C GLY A 9 4.85 1.04 15.60
N THR A 10 5.36 2.05 14.90
CA THR A 10 5.08 3.47 15.16
C THR A 10 4.33 4.07 13.98
N ILE A 11 3.16 4.64 14.24
CA ILE A 11 2.42 5.42 13.24
C ILE A 11 3.18 6.73 12.99
N VAL A 12 3.69 6.89 11.76
CA VAL A 12 4.45 8.06 11.33
C VAL A 12 3.65 9.02 10.47
N GLU A 13 2.54 8.56 9.90
CA GLU A 13 1.60 9.38 9.13
C GLU A 13 0.18 8.79 9.20
N GLU A 14 -0.81 9.67 9.30
CA GLU A 14 -2.21 9.36 9.06
C GLU A 14 -2.85 10.52 8.29
N ASP A 15 -3.65 10.21 7.28
CA ASP A 15 -4.34 11.25 6.52
C ASP A 15 -5.64 10.77 5.85
N THR A 16 -6.44 11.75 5.45
CA THR A 16 -7.63 11.55 4.63
C THR A 16 -7.53 12.34 3.33
N VAL A 17 -7.65 11.62 2.22
CA VAL A 17 -7.46 12.15 0.87
C VAL A 17 -8.70 11.90 0.03
N VAL A 18 -9.16 12.93 -0.66
CA VAL A 18 -10.19 12.82 -1.69
C VAL A 18 -9.47 12.66 -3.02
N ALA A 19 -9.58 11.49 -3.64
CA ALA A 19 -9.07 11.29 -4.99
C ALA A 19 -9.92 12.14 -5.94
N THR A 20 -9.30 13.09 -6.63
CA THR A 20 -9.97 14.06 -7.52
C THR A 20 -9.86 13.71 -9.01
N GLY A 21 -9.29 12.54 -9.35
CA GLY A 21 -9.08 12.08 -10.73
C GLY A 21 -10.22 11.21 -11.27
N TRP A 22 -10.50 11.35 -12.57
CA TRP A 22 -11.45 10.55 -13.37
C TRP A 22 -10.78 9.28 -13.93
N GLU A 23 -11.63 8.34 -14.33
CA GLU A 23 -11.43 6.92 -14.71
C GLU A 23 -10.38 6.60 -15.80
N GLU A 24 -9.58 7.56 -16.30
CA GLU A 24 -8.63 7.34 -17.40
C GLU A 24 -7.25 6.85 -16.94
N ASP A 25 -6.89 7.04 -15.67
CA ASP A 25 -5.69 6.46 -15.06
C ASP A 25 -6.07 5.25 -14.20
N ILE A 26 -5.63 4.04 -14.61
CA ILE A 26 -5.90 2.76 -13.92
C ILE A 26 -5.37 2.77 -12.46
N TYR A 27 -4.49 3.73 -12.12
CA TYR A 27 -3.84 3.84 -10.83
C TYR A 27 -3.94 5.26 -10.26
N TYR A 28 -4.36 5.36 -8.99
CA TYR A 28 -4.19 6.59 -8.21
C TYR A 28 -2.88 6.54 -7.44
N ARG A 29 -1.96 7.47 -7.72
CA ARG A 29 -0.71 7.60 -6.97
C ARG A 29 -0.88 8.63 -5.86
N HIS A 30 -0.61 8.19 -4.64
CA HIS A 30 -0.60 9.08 -3.47
C HIS A 30 0.82 9.26 -2.95
N LYS A 31 1.28 10.50 -2.84
CA LYS A 31 2.56 10.84 -2.22
C LYS A 31 2.33 11.11 -0.74
N LEU A 32 3.11 10.44 0.12
CA LEU A 32 3.15 10.73 1.55
C LEU A 32 3.62 12.17 1.81
N LYS A 33 3.18 12.77 2.93
CA LYS A 33 3.57 14.15 3.30
C LYS A 33 5.06 14.21 3.63
N GLY A 34 5.60 13.16 4.25
CA GLY A 34 7.01 13.00 4.57
C GLY A 34 7.76 12.03 3.65
N ILE A 35 9.08 12.15 3.64
CA ILE A 35 9.97 11.04 3.27
C ILE A 35 10.35 10.35 4.57
N TYR A 36 10.06 9.05 4.68
CA TYR A 36 10.31 8.28 5.89
C TYR A 36 11.42 7.27 5.66
N GLN A 37 12.40 7.27 6.55
CA GLN A 37 13.48 6.29 6.52
C GLN A 37 12.98 4.96 7.10
N VAL A 38 13.13 3.89 6.32
CA VAL A 38 12.91 2.51 6.78
C VAL A 38 14.27 1.83 6.90
N GLN A 39 14.62 1.39 8.11
CA GLN A 39 15.89 0.71 8.33
C GLN A 39 15.87 -0.69 7.70
N ALA A 40 17.05 -1.22 7.32
CA ALA A 40 17.15 -2.59 6.85
C ALA A 40 16.56 -3.58 7.89
N ASN A 41 15.78 -4.54 7.41
CA ASN A 41 15.03 -5.52 8.22
C ASN A 41 13.92 -4.94 9.12
N GLN A 42 13.64 -3.64 9.05
CA GLN A 42 12.50 -3.05 9.75
C GLN A 42 11.21 -3.30 8.97
N LYS A 43 10.13 -3.60 9.68
CA LYS A 43 8.80 -3.72 9.09
C LYS A 43 8.22 -2.35 8.75
N PHE A 44 7.55 -2.28 7.61
CA PHE A 44 6.80 -1.14 7.14
C PHE A 44 5.42 -1.63 6.69
N GLU A 45 4.36 -0.97 7.15
CA GLU A 45 2.98 -1.31 6.84
C GLU A 45 2.22 -0.06 6.40
N ILE A 46 1.52 -0.15 5.27
CA ILE A 46 0.55 0.86 4.83
C ILE A 46 -0.83 0.23 4.90
N ILE A 47 -1.74 0.90 5.61
CA ILE A 47 -3.15 0.49 5.67
C ILE A 47 -3.94 1.56 4.95
N VAL A 48 -4.76 1.16 3.98
CA VAL A 48 -5.63 2.07 3.24
C VAL A 48 -7.06 1.61 3.33
N TRP A 49 -7.94 2.55 3.62
CA TRP A 49 -9.37 2.40 3.50
C TRP A 49 -9.89 3.19 2.30
N ILE A 50 -10.49 2.48 1.34
CA ILE A 50 -11.04 3.02 0.09
C ILE A 50 -12.56 2.93 0.16
N ALA A 51 -13.23 4.06 -0.01
CA ALA A 51 -14.68 4.17 -0.01
C ALA A 51 -15.10 5.27 -0.98
N LYS A 52 -16.30 5.14 -1.58
CA LYS A 52 -16.93 6.18 -2.41
C LYS A 52 -17.25 7.41 -1.56
N SER A 53 -17.69 7.18 -0.32
CA SER A 53 -17.94 8.20 0.68
C SER A 53 -17.43 7.69 2.03
N LEU A 54 -16.52 8.45 2.64
CA LEU A 54 -15.99 8.13 3.98
C LEU A 54 -17.05 8.36 5.07
N THR A 55 -18.04 9.22 4.82
CA THR A 55 -19.13 9.51 5.76
C THR A 55 -20.20 8.43 5.76
N ASN A 56 -20.49 7.85 4.59
CA ASN A 56 -21.57 6.87 4.42
C ASN A 56 -21.08 5.42 4.43
N ASN A 57 -19.77 5.18 4.51
CA ASN A 57 -19.16 3.86 4.36
C ASN A 57 -19.56 3.15 3.05
N ASP A 58 -19.81 3.92 1.99
CA ASP A 58 -20.23 3.38 0.69
C ASP A 58 -19.05 2.68 0.00
N TYR A 59 -19.28 1.46 -0.47
CA TYR A 59 -18.31 0.67 -1.23
C TYR A 59 -18.05 1.26 -2.63
N VAL A 60 -16.84 1.03 -3.13
CA VAL A 60 -16.45 1.30 -4.52
C VAL A 60 -15.75 0.07 -5.10
N SER A 61 -16.12 -0.30 -6.33
CA SER A 61 -15.39 -1.32 -7.08
C SER A 61 -14.17 -0.70 -7.73
N THR A 62 -13.01 -1.31 -7.54
CA THR A 62 -11.73 -0.85 -8.09
C THR A 62 -10.98 -2.05 -8.68
N TYR A 63 -10.06 -1.76 -9.61
CA TYR A 63 -9.16 -2.79 -10.12
C TYR A 63 -8.21 -3.27 -9.02
N SER A 64 -7.84 -4.55 -9.08
CA SER A 64 -6.90 -5.19 -8.18
C SER A 64 -5.86 -5.98 -8.98
N GLY A 65 -4.66 -6.08 -8.41
CA GLY A 65 -3.63 -6.98 -8.92
C GLY A 65 -3.94 -8.43 -8.58
N ASN A 66 -3.45 -9.34 -9.40
CA ASN A 66 -3.46 -10.78 -9.16
C ASN A 66 -2.06 -11.36 -9.42
N ASN A 67 -1.88 -12.65 -9.13
CA ASN A 67 -0.61 -13.36 -9.33
C ASN A 67 0.58 -12.67 -8.64
N GLY A 68 0.35 -12.18 -7.42
CA GLY A 68 1.44 -11.69 -6.57
C GLY A 68 2.43 -12.82 -6.27
N TYR A 69 3.71 -12.46 -6.20
CA TYR A 69 4.80 -13.41 -6.02
C TYR A 69 5.22 -13.50 -4.56
N ASN A 70 5.56 -14.71 -4.11
CA ASN A 70 6.21 -14.89 -2.82
C ASN A 70 7.65 -14.36 -2.90
N TYR A 71 8.11 -13.66 -1.87
CA TYR A 71 9.47 -13.14 -1.78
C TYR A 71 10.55 -14.18 -2.10
N ALA A 72 10.34 -15.44 -1.69
CA ALA A 72 11.27 -16.53 -1.98
C ALA A 72 11.43 -16.85 -3.49
N ASP A 73 10.44 -16.45 -4.30
CA ASP A 73 10.33 -16.73 -5.72
C ASP A 73 10.62 -15.49 -6.60
N VAL A 74 10.83 -14.31 -5.99
CA VAL A 74 11.14 -13.07 -6.71
C VAL A 74 12.65 -12.90 -6.88
N GLU A 75 13.20 -13.48 -7.95
CA GLU A 75 14.46 -13.01 -8.53
C GLU A 75 14.17 -11.75 -9.37
N ASN A 76 14.20 -10.57 -8.75
CA ASN A 76 14.17 -9.30 -9.50
C ASN A 76 15.53 -8.60 -9.36
N GLU A 77 15.84 -7.65 -10.25
CA GLU A 77 17.11 -6.93 -10.43
C GLU A 77 17.67 -6.25 -9.15
N HIS A 78 16.89 -6.22 -8.07
CA HIS A 78 17.23 -5.67 -6.75
C HIS A 78 17.12 -6.69 -5.60
N MET A 79 17.28 -7.99 -5.88
CA MET A 79 17.28 -9.13 -4.93
C MET A 79 17.45 -8.73 -3.46
N GLY A 80 16.35 -8.73 -2.70
CA GLY A 80 16.37 -8.65 -1.24
C GLY A 80 16.05 -7.30 -0.59
N LEU A 81 15.70 -6.25 -1.35
CA LEU A 81 15.29 -4.97 -0.75
C LEU A 81 13.94 -5.02 -0.01
N PHE A 82 12.97 -5.78 -0.52
CA PHE A 82 11.63 -5.87 0.06
C PHE A 82 11.19 -7.31 0.21
N LYS A 83 10.79 -7.69 1.43
CA LYS A 83 10.01 -8.89 1.71
C LYS A 83 8.57 -8.48 1.98
N ILE A 84 7.64 -8.95 1.17
CA ILE A 84 6.21 -8.72 1.37
C ILE A 84 5.65 -9.87 2.22
N GLU A 85 4.94 -9.53 3.28
CA GLU A 85 4.26 -10.48 4.17
C GLU A 85 2.77 -10.13 4.26
N GLN A 86 1.93 -11.12 4.57
CA GLN A 86 0.51 -10.86 4.83
C GLN A 86 0.36 -9.94 6.05
N ALA A 87 -0.25 -8.77 5.85
CA ALA A 87 -0.65 -7.89 6.93
C ALA A 87 -1.88 -8.46 7.65
N SER A 88 -1.82 -8.57 8.98
CA SER A 88 -2.95 -9.04 9.80
C SER A 88 -4.11 -8.06 9.83
N LYS A 89 -3.85 -6.78 9.52
CA LYS A 89 -4.84 -5.71 9.46
C LYS A 89 -5.53 -5.59 8.09
N SER A 90 -5.15 -6.39 7.10
CA SER A 90 -5.87 -6.45 5.82
C SER A 90 -7.15 -7.25 5.98
N ASP A 91 -8.30 -6.57 6.01
CA ASP A 91 -9.63 -7.15 6.23
C ASP A 91 -10.49 -7.20 4.96
N ASN A 92 -9.96 -6.74 3.83
CA ASN A 92 -10.67 -6.67 2.54
C ASN A 92 -9.98 -7.48 1.43
N GLY A 93 -9.38 -8.62 1.79
CA GLY A 93 -8.86 -9.61 0.84
C GLY A 93 -7.53 -9.28 0.17
N THR A 94 -6.89 -8.13 0.47
CA THR A 94 -5.54 -7.85 -0.02
C THR A 94 -4.52 -8.76 0.67
N SER A 95 -3.70 -9.42 -0.14
CA SER A 95 -2.72 -10.41 0.29
C SER A 95 -1.46 -10.37 -0.57
N VAL A 96 -0.47 -11.20 -0.21
CA VAL A 96 0.74 -11.39 -1.03
C VAL A 96 0.45 -11.95 -2.43
N TYR A 97 -0.74 -12.50 -2.68
CA TYR A 97 -1.12 -13.11 -3.96
C TYR A 97 -2.01 -12.22 -4.84
N GLY A 98 -2.57 -11.14 -4.29
CA GLY A 98 -3.47 -10.24 -5.02
C GLY A 98 -4.22 -9.27 -4.12
N GLY A 99 -4.85 -8.27 -4.75
CA GLY A 99 -5.53 -7.16 -4.06
C GLY A 99 -4.98 -5.80 -4.44
N HIS A 100 -4.89 -4.88 -3.47
CA HIS A 100 -4.40 -3.51 -3.66
C HIS A 100 -2.89 -3.38 -3.40
N PHE A 101 -2.36 -2.17 -3.68
CA PHE A 101 -0.94 -1.78 -3.57
C PHE A 101 0.00 -2.44 -4.59
N PRO A 102 -0.23 -2.24 -5.90
CA PRO A 102 0.63 -2.82 -6.93
C PRO A 102 2.02 -2.17 -7.00
N GLU A 103 2.19 -0.93 -6.52
CA GLU A 103 3.43 -0.15 -6.65
C GLU A 103 3.81 0.51 -5.31
N ILE A 104 5.11 0.52 -5.00
CA ILE A 104 5.72 1.34 -3.94
C ILE A 104 6.89 2.08 -4.57
N PHE A 105 6.91 3.40 -4.40
CA PHE A 105 8.00 4.27 -4.86
C PHE A 105 8.92 4.58 -3.68
N TYR A 106 10.22 4.39 -3.85
CA TYR A 106 11.23 4.57 -2.81
C TYR A 106 12.49 5.22 -3.37
N TYR A 107 13.37 5.66 -2.46
CA TYR A 107 14.69 6.20 -2.79
C TYR A 107 15.75 5.40 -2.03
N LEU A 108 16.86 5.09 -2.69
CA LEU A 108 18.06 4.56 -2.04
C LEU A 108 18.90 5.75 -1.54
N GLY A 109 19.25 5.71 -0.26
CA GLY A 109 20.10 6.71 0.40
C GLY A 109 21.57 6.32 0.41
#